data_AF-A0A967GZV5-F1
#
_entry.id   AF-A0A967GZV5-F1
#
_cell.length_a   1.000
_cell.length_b   1.000
_cell.length_c   1.000
_cell.angle_alpha   90.00
_cell.angle_beta   90.00
_cell.angle_gamma   90.00
#
_symmetry.space_group_name_H-M   'P 1'
#
loop_
_entity.id
_entity.type
_entity.pdbx_description
1 polymer ?
#
loop_
_entity_poly.entity_id
_entity_poly.type
_entity_poly.pdbx_seq_one_letter_code
_entity_poly.pdbx_strand_id
1 'polypeptide(L)'
;MTELEARSAMGYEPVEKAMKQFGPEAVVALWVPTMKESFRFHVLRYLHRKAGTAERPSIYRRGEGGLIVLEGTRLGLPEIEAVTNRFSDVEDVYANLRVIKINISGERLVEPSPDLERKLNDKNYPGFYALNNAELDHIDIDRIRDAAQRLTAVEPGNLRFPPNVGPKITQKLVELLQEDDEADFRATICNAITVWSVPDDGAELAVARVAQDLVVNGEQVPRSMIEFLIARKAAEIVSILEILWKNDPGTWEPLVVDVGKDAEGAVAPHLGDEDRGVRRSAIVILRRIGTPASLPALRKALADSANDEDMQLLLRAAIDAIEAG
;
A
#
# COMPACT_ATOMS: atom_id res chain seq x y z
N MET A 1 -14.89 -7.71 37.43
CA MET A 1 -14.46 -9.07 37.86
C MET A 1 -13.03 -8.95 38.37
N THR A 2 -12.63 -9.69 39.41
CA THR A 2 -11.20 -9.68 39.84
C THR A 2 -10.32 -10.39 38.80
N GLU A 3 -9.01 -10.11 38.77
CA GLU A 3 -8.10 -10.79 37.83
C GLU A 3 -8.07 -12.31 38.04
N LEU A 4 -8.17 -12.79 39.29
CA LEU A 4 -8.19 -14.23 39.58
C LEU A 4 -9.43 -14.91 38.99
N GLU A 5 -10.61 -14.29 39.15
CA GLU A 5 -11.86 -14.77 38.57
C GLU A 5 -11.79 -14.74 37.04
N ALA A 6 -11.28 -13.63 36.46
CA ALA A 6 -11.15 -13.48 35.01
C ALA A 6 -10.21 -14.55 34.44
N ARG A 7 -9.06 -14.76 35.08
CA ARG A 7 -8.06 -15.77 34.71
C ARG A 7 -8.66 -17.17 34.66
N SER A 8 -9.49 -17.52 35.65
CA SER A 8 -10.21 -18.79 35.68
C SER A 8 -11.27 -18.88 34.58
N ALA A 9 -12.06 -17.82 34.40
CA ALA A 9 -13.17 -17.80 33.44
C ALA A 9 -12.71 -17.88 31.97
N MET A 10 -11.63 -17.19 31.62
CA MET A 10 -11.09 -17.19 30.25
C MET A 10 -10.29 -18.45 29.91
N GLY A 11 -9.84 -19.21 30.92
CA GLY A 11 -8.93 -20.33 30.75
C GLY A 11 -7.56 -19.87 30.23
N TYR A 12 -6.83 -19.13 31.06
CA TYR A 12 -5.62 -18.35 30.75
C TYR A 12 -4.35 -19.15 30.35
N GLU A 13 -4.36 -20.48 30.47
CA GLU A 13 -3.20 -21.35 30.18
C GLU A 13 -2.52 -21.10 28.81
N PRO A 14 -3.24 -20.83 27.70
CA PRO A 14 -2.62 -20.49 26.43
C PRO A 14 -1.77 -19.21 26.46
N VAL A 15 -2.19 -18.20 27.22
CA VAL A 15 -1.45 -16.94 27.35
C VAL A 15 -0.15 -17.19 28.12
N GLU A 16 -0.21 -17.98 29.19
CA GLU A 16 1.00 -18.35 29.94
C GLU A 16 2.00 -19.11 29.09
N LYS A 17 1.51 -20.02 28.26
CA LYS A 17 2.33 -20.77 27.32
C LYS A 17 3.01 -19.82 26.31
N ALA A 18 2.24 -18.91 25.73
CA ALA A 18 2.77 -17.90 24.80
C ALA A 18 3.80 -16.99 25.48
N MET A 19 3.53 -16.52 26.71
CA MET A 19 4.46 -15.67 27.47
C MET A 19 5.78 -16.38 27.79
N LYS A 20 5.76 -17.69 28.03
CA LYS A 20 6.99 -18.50 28.22
C LYS A 20 7.82 -18.59 26.94
N GLN A 21 7.18 -18.57 25.78
CA GLN A 21 7.85 -18.72 24.48
C GLN A 21 8.35 -17.39 23.92
N PHE A 22 7.54 -16.35 23.97
CA PHE A 22 7.82 -15.04 23.34
C PHE A 22 8.24 -13.95 24.33
N GLY A 23 8.11 -14.21 25.64
CA GLY A 23 8.25 -13.21 26.68
C GLY A 23 6.94 -12.44 26.94
N PRO A 24 6.74 -11.91 28.17
CA PRO A 24 5.50 -11.25 28.55
C PRO A 24 5.23 -9.98 27.72
N GLU A 25 6.27 -9.25 27.34
CA GLU A 25 6.14 -7.99 26.60
C GLU A 25 5.66 -8.16 25.16
N ALA A 26 5.86 -9.34 24.57
CA ALA A 26 5.49 -9.63 23.19
C ALA A 26 4.18 -10.42 23.07
N VAL A 27 3.39 -10.51 24.15
CA VAL A 27 2.12 -11.24 24.18
C VAL A 27 1.02 -10.34 24.71
N VAL A 28 -0.07 -10.25 23.95
CA VAL A 28 -1.33 -9.65 24.39
C VAL A 28 -2.46 -10.60 24.00
N ALA A 29 -3.45 -10.77 24.87
CA ALA A 29 -4.60 -11.62 24.58
C ALA A 29 -5.91 -10.83 24.60
N LEU A 30 -6.85 -11.23 23.75
CA LEU A 30 -8.20 -10.70 23.69
C LEU A 30 -9.16 -11.76 24.19
N TRP A 31 -9.80 -11.50 25.32
CA TRP A 31 -10.87 -12.35 25.82
C TRP A 31 -12.19 -11.89 25.21
N VAL A 32 -12.78 -12.78 24.41
CA VAL A 32 -14.01 -12.53 23.66
C VAL A 32 -15.06 -13.52 24.17
N PRO A 33 -15.93 -13.16 25.12
CA PRO A 33 -16.90 -14.10 25.69
C PRO A 33 -17.85 -14.71 24.66
N THR A 34 -18.24 -13.93 23.65
CA THR A 34 -19.16 -14.31 22.57
C THR A 34 -18.66 -13.76 21.23
N MET A 35 -18.65 -14.60 20.18
CA MET A 35 -18.28 -14.18 18.83
C MET A 35 -19.03 -14.99 17.79
N LYS A 36 -19.74 -14.30 16.88
CA LYS A 36 -20.35 -14.95 15.71
C LYS A 36 -19.27 -15.60 14.84
N GLU A 37 -19.54 -16.78 14.32
CA GLU A 37 -18.56 -17.53 13.53
C GLU A 37 -18.14 -16.78 12.25
N SER A 38 -19.06 -16.04 11.62
CA SER A 38 -18.78 -15.22 10.44
C SER A 38 -17.76 -14.11 10.70
N PHE A 39 -17.73 -13.53 11.91
CA PHE A 39 -16.80 -12.43 12.23
C PHE A 39 -15.36 -12.90 12.46
N ARG A 40 -15.18 -14.16 12.84
CA ARG A 40 -13.88 -14.71 13.24
C ARG A 40 -12.81 -14.52 12.18
N PHE A 41 -13.13 -14.82 10.93
CA PHE A 41 -12.16 -14.73 9.84
C PHE A 41 -11.67 -13.29 9.67
N HIS A 42 -12.59 -12.33 9.60
CA HIS A 42 -12.28 -10.92 9.42
C HIS A 42 -11.52 -10.33 10.61
N VAL A 43 -11.92 -10.65 11.85
CA VAL A 43 -11.22 -10.19 13.07
C VAL A 43 -9.78 -10.70 13.10
N LEU A 44 -9.55 -11.99 12.86
CA LEU A 44 -8.20 -12.55 12.89
C LEU A 44 -7.32 -11.99 11.76
N ARG A 45 -7.88 -11.79 10.56
CA ARG A 45 -7.16 -11.20 9.42
C ARG A 45 -6.81 -9.73 9.72
N TYR A 46 -7.74 -8.98 10.29
CA TYR A 46 -7.50 -7.60 10.72
C TYR A 46 -6.41 -7.50 11.79
N LEU A 47 -6.50 -8.33 12.84
CA LEU A 47 -5.51 -8.37 13.92
C LEU A 47 -4.12 -8.76 13.40
N HIS A 48 -4.02 -9.75 12.51
CA HIS A 48 -2.74 -10.11 11.90
C HIS A 48 -2.04 -8.91 11.23
N ARG A 49 -2.81 -8.08 10.50
CA ARG A 49 -2.25 -6.88 9.85
C ARG A 49 -1.93 -5.75 10.83
N LYS A 50 -2.78 -5.54 11.84
CA LYS A 50 -2.72 -4.32 12.69
C LYS A 50 -2.04 -4.51 14.03
N ALA A 51 -1.90 -5.73 14.50
CA ALA A 51 -1.34 -6.01 15.82
C ALA A 51 0.20 -6.15 15.78
N GLY A 52 0.84 -5.98 14.62
CA GLY A 52 2.30 -6.12 14.49
C GLY A 52 2.81 -7.49 14.95
N THR A 53 2.03 -8.56 14.70
CA THR A 53 2.38 -9.93 15.08
C THR A 53 3.24 -10.57 13.99
N ALA A 54 4.20 -11.41 14.40
CA ALA A 54 5.01 -12.17 13.45
C ALA A 54 4.22 -13.31 12.77
N GLU A 55 3.23 -13.86 13.49
CA GLU A 55 2.38 -14.94 13.01
C GLU A 55 0.90 -14.58 13.10
N ARG A 56 0.05 -15.37 12.44
CA ARG A 56 -1.40 -15.23 12.53
C ARG A 56 -1.87 -15.47 13.98
N PRO A 57 -2.72 -14.61 14.55
CA PRO A 57 -3.24 -14.79 15.90
C PRO A 57 -3.89 -16.17 16.12
N SER A 58 -3.50 -16.81 17.22
CA SER A 58 -4.07 -18.07 17.70
C SER A 58 -5.43 -17.82 18.34
N ILE A 59 -6.36 -18.76 18.23
CA ILE A 59 -7.68 -18.67 18.88
C ILE A 59 -8.06 -19.95 19.60
N TYR A 60 -8.33 -19.81 20.89
CA TYR A 60 -8.68 -20.88 21.82
C TYR A 60 -10.17 -20.76 22.17
N ARG A 61 -11.01 -21.61 21.55
CA ARG A 61 -12.47 -21.56 21.72
C ARG A 61 -12.89 -21.81 23.18
N ARG A 62 -13.88 -21.04 23.65
CA ARG A 62 -14.54 -21.19 24.97
C ARG A 62 -16.01 -20.82 24.81
N GLY A 63 -16.91 -21.80 24.92
CA GLY A 63 -18.33 -21.56 24.67
C GLY A 63 -18.58 -20.97 23.27
N GLU A 64 -19.33 -19.88 23.20
CA GLU A 64 -19.65 -19.15 21.97
C GLU A 64 -18.56 -18.15 21.54
N GLY A 65 -17.47 -18.04 22.30
CA GLY A 65 -16.37 -17.13 22.01
C GLY A 65 -15.02 -17.82 22.20
N GLY A 66 -14.08 -17.12 22.84
CA GLY A 66 -12.75 -17.66 23.13
C GLY A 66 -11.73 -16.63 23.56
N LEU A 67 -10.48 -17.07 23.53
CA LEU A 67 -9.30 -16.26 23.80
C LEU A 67 -8.48 -16.18 22.51
N ILE A 68 -8.27 -14.98 22.00
CA ILE A 68 -7.37 -14.72 20.88
C ILE A 68 -6.02 -14.33 21.47
N VAL A 69 -4.93 -14.96 21.04
CA VAL A 69 -3.58 -14.68 21.54
C VAL A 69 -2.75 -14.09 20.41
N LEU A 70 -2.25 -12.88 20.64
CA LEU A 70 -1.36 -12.15 19.75
C LEU A 70 0.07 -12.49 20.17
N GLU A 71 0.71 -13.37 19.42
CA GLU A 71 2.03 -13.92 19.71
C GLU A 71 3.10 -13.12 18.94
N GLY A 72 4.19 -12.75 19.63
CA GLY A 72 5.28 -12.00 19.02
C GLY A 72 4.87 -10.60 18.55
N THR A 73 3.87 -9.99 19.19
CA THR A 73 3.46 -8.61 18.86
C THR A 73 4.56 -7.62 19.27
N ARG A 74 4.79 -6.61 18.42
CA ARG A 74 5.65 -5.46 18.72
C ARG A 74 4.92 -4.33 19.43
N LEU A 75 3.61 -4.45 19.61
CA LEU A 75 2.74 -3.44 20.20
C LEU A 75 2.46 -3.75 21.67
N GLY A 76 2.43 -2.69 22.47
CA GLY A 76 2.02 -2.73 23.88
C GLY A 76 0.51 -2.83 24.05
N LEU A 77 0.09 -3.08 25.29
CA LEU A 77 -1.34 -3.23 25.64
C LEU A 77 -2.21 -2.04 25.21
N PRO A 78 -1.81 -0.75 25.40
CA PRO A 78 -2.62 0.38 24.97
C PRO A 78 -2.79 0.51 23.46
N GLU A 79 -1.76 0.11 22.69
CA GLU A 79 -1.80 0.14 21.23
C GLU A 79 -2.71 -0.96 20.69
N ILE A 80 -2.65 -2.17 21.27
CA ILE A 80 -3.59 -3.24 20.95
C ILE A 80 -5.02 -2.86 21.30
N GLU A 81 -5.24 -2.20 22.44
CA GLU A 81 -6.56 -1.69 22.82
C GLU A 81 -7.13 -0.77 21.71
N ALA A 82 -6.32 0.20 21.24
CA ALA A 82 -6.69 1.09 20.15
C ALA A 82 -7.00 0.35 18.84
N VAL A 83 -6.25 -0.70 18.51
CA VAL A 83 -6.52 -1.58 17.36
C VAL A 83 -7.88 -2.28 17.52
N THR A 84 -8.16 -2.85 18.69
CA THR A 84 -9.42 -3.58 18.94
C THR A 84 -10.66 -2.70 18.98
N ASN A 85 -10.53 -1.45 19.44
CA ASN A 85 -11.62 -0.47 19.45
C ASN A 85 -12.23 -0.22 18.06
N ARG A 86 -11.59 -0.65 16.96
CA ARG A 86 -12.16 -0.52 15.61
C ARG A 86 -13.29 -1.50 15.32
N PHE A 87 -13.42 -2.60 16.05
CA PHE A 87 -14.44 -3.63 15.79
C PHE A 87 -15.14 -4.18 17.04
N SER A 88 -14.75 -3.71 18.22
CA SER A 88 -15.31 -4.14 19.49
C SER A 88 -15.39 -2.99 20.50
N ASP A 89 -16.26 -3.15 21.48
CA ASP A 89 -16.21 -2.37 22.72
C ASP A 89 -15.28 -3.06 23.72
N VAL A 90 -14.38 -2.29 24.32
CA VAL A 90 -13.51 -2.78 25.42
C VAL A 90 -14.31 -2.73 26.71
N GLU A 91 -14.52 -3.90 27.32
CA GLU A 91 -15.28 -4.03 28.58
C GLU A 91 -14.39 -3.90 29.81
N ASP A 92 -13.19 -4.48 29.76
CA ASP A 92 -12.22 -4.50 30.87
C ASP A 92 -10.80 -4.67 30.32
N VAL A 93 -9.81 -4.13 31.03
CA VAL A 93 -8.38 -4.35 30.75
C VAL A 93 -7.71 -4.95 31.99
N TYR A 94 -7.23 -6.18 31.87
CA TYR A 94 -6.50 -6.88 32.93
C TYR A 94 -5.00 -6.74 32.69
N ALA A 95 -4.42 -5.62 33.14
CA ALA A 95 -3.05 -5.22 32.83
C ALA A 95 -2.00 -6.26 33.26
N ASN A 96 -2.13 -6.87 34.44
CA ASN A 96 -1.16 -7.86 34.92
C ASN A 96 -1.24 -9.18 34.14
N LEU A 97 -2.41 -9.46 33.57
CA LEU A 97 -2.64 -10.62 32.70
C LEU A 97 -2.32 -10.30 31.23
N ARG A 98 -2.12 -9.03 30.88
CA ARG A 98 -2.04 -8.53 29.49
C ARG A 98 -3.21 -9.02 28.64
N VAL A 99 -4.41 -8.99 29.22
CA VAL A 99 -5.65 -9.41 28.57
C VAL A 99 -6.61 -8.23 28.46
N ILE A 100 -7.17 -8.03 27.27
CA ILE A 100 -8.26 -7.08 27.02
C ILE A 100 -9.54 -7.88 26.84
N LYS A 101 -10.54 -7.62 27.66
CA LYS A 101 -11.87 -8.20 27.49
C LYS A 101 -12.66 -7.33 26.53
N ILE A 102 -13.16 -7.93 25.46
CA ILE A 102 -13.87 -7.22 24.41
C ILE A 102 -15.22 -7.86 24.09
N ASN A 103 -16.18 -7.02 23.72
CA ASN A 103 -17.45 -7.41 23.15
C ASN A 103 -17.48 -7.02 21.67
N ILE A 104 -17.68 -7.99 20.78
CA ILE A 104 -17.70 -7.73 19.35
C ILE A 104 -19.07 -7.18 18.95
N SER A 105 -19.12 -5.88 18.68
CA SER A 105 -20.36 -5.12 18.44
C SER A 105 -20.30 -4.22 17.19
N GLY A 106 -19.19 -4.19 16.45
CA GLY A 106 -18.94 -3.16 15.44
C GLY A 106 -19.81 -3.26 14.17
N GLU A 107 -20.37 -2.13 13.73
CA GLU A 107 -20.96 -1.95 12.38
C GLU A 107 -19.98 -2.31 11.26
N ARG A 108 -18.67 -2.20 11.54
CA ARG A 108 -17.53 -2.53 10.67
C ARG A 108 -17.24 -4.03 10.51
N LEU A 109 -18.21 -4.87 10.86
CA LEU A 109 -18.16 -6.34 10.72
C LEU A 109 -19.42 -6.90 10.03
N VAL A 110 -20.44 -6.07 9.80
CA VAL A 110 -21.75 -6.52 9.33
C VAL A 110 -21.71 -6.67 7.81
N GLU A 111 -22.02 -7.87 7.30
CA GLU A 111 -22.17 -8.11 5.86
C GLU A 111 -23.17 -7.12 5.24
N PRO A 112 -22.89 -6.58 4.04
CA PRO A 112 -23.81 -5.64 3.42
C PRO A 112 -25.15 -6.32 3.12
N SER A 113 -26.25 -5.64 3.46
CA SER A 113 -27.58 -6.09 3.01
C SER A 113 -27.68 -5.95 1.50
N PRO A 114 -28.57 -6.72 0.82
CA PRO A 114 -28.77 -6.58 -0.62
C PRO A 114 -29.11 -5.15 -1.07
N ASP A 115 -29.81 -4.37 -0.24
CA ASP A 115 -30.09 -2.96 -0.52
C ASP A 115 -28.84 -2.07 -0.38
N LEU A 116 -28.00 -2.32 0.64
CA LEU A 116 -26.72 -1.61 0.77
C LEU A 116 -25.81 -1.94 -0.41
N GLU A 117 -25.70 -3.21 -0.79
CA GLU A 117 -24.89 -3.64 -1.92
C GLU A 117 -25.35 -2.99 -3.23
N ARG A 118 -26.67 -2.93 -3.48
CA ARG A 118 -27.21 -2.18 -4.62
C ARG A 118 -26.83 -0.71 -4.59
N LYS A 119 -26.90 -0.04 -3.43
CA LYS A 119 -26.55 1.38 -3.27
C LYS A 119 -25.04 1.64 -3.42
N LEU A 120 -24.20 0.72 -2.94
CA LEU A 120 -22.75 0.80 -3.08
C LEU A 120 -22.32 0.73 -4.54
N ASN A 121 -23.08 0.04 -5.39
CA ASN A 121 -22.78 -0.13 -6.82
C ASN A 121 -23.51 0.86 -7.75
N ASP A 122 -24.42 1.69 -7.25
CA ASP A 122 -25.16 2.67 -8.05
C ASP A 122 -24.50 4.06 -7.96
N LYS A 123 -23.65 4.40 -8.94
CA LYS A 123 -22.96 5.70 -9.00
C LYS A 123 -23.90 6.92 -9.06
N ASN A 124 -25.16 6.71 -9.42
CA ASN A 124 -26.18 7.77 -9.48
C ASN A 124 -26.94 7.91 -8.15
N TYR A 125 -26.76 6.97 -7.22
CA TYR A 125 -27.34 7.06 -5.90
C TYR A 125 -26.69 8.23 -5.13
N PRO A 126 -27.47 9.17 -4.57
CA PRO A 126 -26.91 10.35 -3.89
C PRO A 126 -25.93 10.02 -2.75
N GLY A 127 -26.09 8.86 -2.10
CA GLY A 127 -25.23 8.40 -1.02
C GLY A 127 -24.04 7.54 -1.45
N PHE A 128 -23.85 7.27 -2.75
CA PHE A 128 -22.82 6.34 -3.25
C PHE A 128 -21.42 6.62 -2.67
N TYR A 129 -20.99 7.88 -2.70
CA TYR A 129 -19.66 8.30 -2.26
C TYR A 129 -19.50 8.25 -0.75
N ALA A 130 -20.52 8.71 -0.02
CA ALA A 130 -20.50 8.65 1.44
C ALA A 130 -20.47 7.20 1.95
N LEU A 131 -21.23 6.31 1.29
CA LEU A 131 -21.25 4.89 1.61
C LEU A 131 -19.90 4.24 1.27
N ASN A 132 -19.37 4.43 0.07
CA ASN A 132 -18.06 3.86 -0.30
C ASN A 132 -16.91 4.43 0.54
N ASN A 133 -16.95 5.71 0.94
CA ASN A 133 -15.99 6.25 1.88
C ASN A 133 -16.08 5.57 3.26
N ALA A 134 -17.29 5.25 3.74
CA ALA A 134 -17.45 4.50 4.98
C ALA A 134 -16.93 3.06 4.87
N GLU A 135 -17.03 2.43 3.70
CA GLU A 135 -16.45 1.11 3.45
C GLU A 135 -14.91 1.09 3.53
N LEU A 136 -14.23 2.21 3.21
CA LEU A 136 -12.77 2.33 3.38
C LEU A 136 -12.34 2.27 4.86
N ASP A 137 -13.25 2.48 5.80
CA ASP A 137 -13.03 2.34 7.24
C ASP A 137 -13.34 0.93 7.79
N HIS A 138 -13.78 0.01 6.93
CA HIS A 138 -14.12 -1.35 7.32
C HIS A 138 -12.87 -2.15 7.75
N ILE A 139 -13.01 -3.18 8.59
CA ILE A 139 -11.85 -4.01 8.98
C ILE A 139 -11.52 -5.10 7.97
N ASP A 140 -12.54 -5.52 7.21
CA ASP A 140 -12.40 -6.45 6.11
C ASP A 140 -11.76 -5.77 4.89
N ILE A 141 -10.58 -6.26 4.52
CA ILE A 141 -9.76 -5.69 3.45
C ILE A 141 -10.41 -5.89 2.07
N ASP A 142 -11.20 -6.96 1.90
CA ASP A 142 -11.87 -7.20 0.63
C ASP A 142 -12.95 -6.13 0.39
N ARG A 143 -13.67 -5.71 1.45
CA ARG A 143 -14.61 -4.57 1.38
C ARG A 143 -13.92 -3.24 1.13
N ILE A 144 -12.78 -3.00 1.77
CA ILE A 144 -11.96 -1.81 1.50
C ILE A 144 -11.53 -1.79 0.03
N ARG A 145 -11.04 -2.92 -0.48
CA ARG A 145 -10.62 -3.08 -1.88
C ARG A 145 -11.78 -2.84 -2.85
N ASP A 146 -12.93 -3.45 -2.60
CA ASP A 146 -14.13 -3.25 -3.43
C ASP A 146 -14.59 -1.79 -3.43
N ALA A 147 -14.54 -1.12 -2.29
CA ALA A 147 -14.88 0.29 -2.20
C ALA A 147 -13.89 1.17 -2.97
N ALA A 148 -12.59 0.94 -2.81
CA ALA A 148 -11.55 1.63 -3.57
C ALA A 148 -11.73 1.39 -5.08
N GLN A 149 -12.01 0.15 -5.50
CA GLN A 149 -12.29 -0.21 -6.89
C GLN A 149 -13.52 0.52 -7.44
N ARG A 150 -14.61 0.59 -6.68
CA ARG A 150 -15.81 1.36 -7.07
C ARG A 150 -15.49 2.84 -7.21
N LEU A 151 -14.62 3.36 -6.36
CA LEU A 151 -14.15 4.75 -6.38
C LEU A 151 -13.17 5.05 -7.53
N THR A 152 -12.62 4.05 -8.25
CA THR A 152 -11.84 4.31 -9.47
C THR A 152 -12.73 4.53 -10.70
N ALA A 153 -13.98 4.08 -10.68
CA ALA A 153 -14.87 4.04 -11.85
C ALA A 153 -15.73 5.32 -12.02
N VAL A 154 -15.34 6.42 -11.37
CA VAL A 154 -16.10 7.67 -11.30
C VAL A 154 -15.30 8.86 -11.79
N GLU A 155 -15.99 9.96 -12.12
CA GLU A 155 -15.39 11.21 -12.59
C GLU A 155 -15.76 12.37 -11.66
N PRO A 156 -14.97 12.67 -10.62
CA PRO A 156 -15.31 13.66 -9.59
C PRO A 156 -15.60 15.07 -10.13
N GLY A 157 -14.97 15.44 -11.25
CA GLY A 157 -15.09 16.78 -11.86
C GLY A 157 -16.50 17.14 -12.34
N ASN A 158 -17.38 16.16 -12.55
CA ASN A 158 -18.76 16.36 -13.02
C ASN A 158 -19.78 16.48 -11.89
N LEU A 159 -19.35 16.52 -10.63
CA LEU A 159 -20.21 16.26 -9.49
C LEU A 159 -20.36 17.46 -8.54
N ARG A 160 -21.62 17.76 -8.18
CA ARG A 160 -21.93 18.62 -7.03
C ARG A 160 -21.86 17.80 -5.74
N PHE A 161 -20.67 17.65 -5.16
CA PHE A 161 -20.54 17.17 -3.79
C PHE A 161 -20.17 18.29 -2.82
N PRO A 162 -20.44 18.10 -1.51
CA PRO A 162 -19.89 18.98 -0.49
C PRO A 162 -18.35 19.05 -0.65
N PRO A 163 -17.74 20.24 -0.49
CA PRO A 163 -16.33 20.47 -0.80
C PRO A 163 -15.34 19.58 -0.03
N ASN A 164 -15.80 18.95 1.06
CA ASN A 164 -14.97 18.14 1.95
C ASN A 164 -15.00 16.64 1.65
N VAL A 165 -15.79 16.16 0.68
CA VAL A 165 -15.88 14.71 0.39
C VAL A 165 -14.61 14.20 -0.27
N GLY A 166 -14.15 14.86 -1.33
CA GLY A 166 -12.92 14.48 -2.05
C GLY A 166 -11.70 14.42 -1.13
N PRO A 167 -11.37 15.49 -0.39
CA PRO A 167 -10.24 15.49 0.53
C PRO A 167 -10.28 14.37 1.59
N LYS A 168 -11.47 14.03 2.11
CA LYS A 168 -11.62 12.92 3.07
C LYS A 168 -11.34 11.56 2.44
N ILE A 169 -11.84 11.33 1.22
CA ILE A 169 -11.57 10.11 0.47
C ILE A 169 -10.07 10.00 0.17
N THR A 170 -9.45 11.07 -0.32
CA THR A 170 -8.01 11.08 -0.62
C THR A 170 -7.17 10.80 0.61
N GLN A 171 -7.44 11.49 1.73
CA GLN A 171 -6.74 11.24 3.00
C GLN A 171 -6.84 9.76 3.38
N LYS A 172 -8.05 9.20 3.30
CA LYS A 172 -8.29 7.80 3.66
C LYS A 172 -7.54 6.83 2.76
N LEU A 173 -7.51 7.08 1.46
CA LEU A 173 -6.78 6.25 0.50
C LEU A 173 -5.26 6.33 0.71
N VAL A 174 -4.74 7.53 0.99
CA VAL A 174 -3.32 7.71 1.32
C VAL A 174 -2.92 6.93 2.56
N GLU A 175 -3.73 6.98 3.63
CA GLU A 175 -3.52 6.17 4.83
C GLU A 175 -3.45 4.67 4.48
N LEU A 176 -4.35 4.19 3.60
CA LEU A 176 -4.43 2.78 3.21
C LEU A 176 -3.22 2.25 2.42
N LEU A 177 -2.40 3.10 1.79
CA LEU A 177 -1.22 2.63 1.05
C LEU A 177 -0.18 1.94 1.94
N GLN A 178 -0.10 2.34 3.21
CA GLN A 178 0.86 1.80 4.19
C GLN A 178 0.30 0.62 4.98
N GLU A 179 -0.94 0.22 4.72
CA GLU A 179 -1.71 -0.63 5.64
C GLU A 179 -1.74 -2.11 5.26
N ASP A 180 -1.24 -2.45 4.06
CA ASP A 180 -1.15 -3.80 3.55
C ASP A 180 0.05 -3.92 2.59
N ASP A 181 0.65 -5.12 2.53
CA ASP A 181 1.84 -5.41 1.72
C ASP A 181 1.51 -5.97 0.33
N GLU A 182 0.23 -6.32 0.08
CA GLU A 182 -0.21 -6.85 -1.21
C GLU A 182 -0.08 -5.77 -2.31
N ALA A 183 0.78 -6.02 -3.30
CA ALA A 183 1.02 -5.11 -4.41
C ALA A 183 -0.27 -4.77 -5.20
N ASP A 184 -1.14 -5.76 -5.42
CA ASP A 184 -2.43 -5.56 -6.08
C ASP A 184 -3.36 -4.64 -5.28
N PHE A 185 -3.36 -4.76 -3.95
CA PHE A 185 -4.14 -3.85 -3.09
C PHE A 185 -3.60 -2.42 -3.19
N ARG A 186 -2.28 -2.24 -3.06
CA ARG A 186 -1.61 -0.94 -3.24
C ARG A 186 -1.90 -0.33 -4.61
N ALA A 187 -1.93 -1.16 -5.67
CA ALA A 187 -2.28 -0.73 -7.02
C ALA A 187 -3.71 -0.18 -7.10
N THR A 188 -4.70 -0.89 -6.54
CA THR A 188 -6.11 -0.44 -6.49
C THR A 188 -6.25 0.87 -5.71
N ILE A 189 -5.61 0.98 -4.54
CA ILE A 189 -5.64 2.20 -3.73
C ILE A 189 -5.02 3.37 -4.51
N CYS A 190 -3.86 3.17 -5.14
CA CYS A 190 -3.21 4.21 -5.94
C CYS A 190 -4.08 4.66 -7.13
N ASN A 191 -4.75 3.73 -7.82
CA ASN A 191 -5.68 4.08 -8.90
C ASN A 191 -6.85 4.93 -8.39
N ALA A 192 -7.35 4.67 -7.17
CA ALA A 192 -8.36 5.52 -6.57
C ALA A 192 -7.80 6.90 -6.21
N ILE A 193 -6.56 6.98 -5.69
CA ILE A 193 -5.89 8.27 -5.44
C ILE A 193 -5.78 9.09 -6.72
N THR A 194 -5.43 8.48 -7.86
CA THR A 194 -5.36 9.17 -9.16
C THR A 194 -6.69 9.86 -9.53
N VAL A 195 -7.82 9.26 -9.16
CA VAL A 195 -9.16 9.82 -9.44
C VAL A 195 -9.52 10.94 -8.46
N TRP A 196 -9.18 10.79 -7.18
CA TRP A 196 -9.71 11.61 -6.10
C TRP A 196 -8.79 12.73 -5.61
N SER A 197 -7.48 12.58 -5.79
CA SER A 197 -6.49 13.57 -5.39
C SER A 197 -6.47 14.77 -6.33
N VAL A 198 -6.15 15.94 -5.77
CA VAL A 198 -5.92 17.19 -6.49
C VAL A 198 -4.48 17.63 -6.31
N PRO A 199 -3.87 18.36 -7.26
CA PRO A 199 -2.48 18.80 -7.13
C PRO A 199 -2.21 19.47 -5.78
N ASP A 200 -1.06 19.15 -5.18
CA ASP A 200 -0.57 19.69 -3.92
C ASP A 200 -1.39 19.33 -2.66
N ASP A 201 -2.23 18.29 -2.71
CA ASP A 201 -2.94 17.76 -1.53
C ASP A 201 -2.10 16.82 -0.64
N GLY A 202 -0.85 16.56 -1.04
CA GLY A 202 0.10 15.72 -0.32
C GLY A 202 0.11 14.25 -0.77
N ALA A 203 -0.75 13.85 -1.70
CA ALA A 203 -0.78 12.50 -2.24
C ALA A 203 0.54 12.12 -2.95
N GLU A 204 1.18 13.06 -3.67
CA GLU A 204 2.45 12.83 -4.36
C GLU A 204 3.53 12.39 -3.39
N LEU A 205 3.71 13.15 -2.30
CA LEU A 205 4.71 12.84 -1.28
C LEU A 205 4.43 11.51 -0.59
N ALA A 206 3.16 11.21 -0.31
CA ALA A 206 2.79 9.95 0.32
C ALA A 206 3.03 8.73 -0.59
N VAL A 207 2.62 8.82 -1.87
CA VAL A 207 2.87 7.75 -2.86
C VAL A 207 4.36 7.58 -3.11
N ALA A 208 5.12 8.69 -3.22
CA ALA A 208 6.57 8.65 -3.40
C ALA A 208 7.29 7.94 -2.26
N ARG A 209 6.90 8.23 -1.00
CA ARG A 209 7.46 7.56 0.19
C ARG A 209 7.22 6.06 0.16
N VAL A 210 5.98 5.64 -0.10
CA VAL A 210 5.66 4.21 -0.19
C VAL A 210 6.46 3.55 -1.32
N ALA A 211 6.50 4.16 -2.51
CA ALA A 211 7.28 3.63 -3.62
C ALA A 211 8.78 3.51 -3.28
N GLN A 212 9.36 4.49 -2.57
CA GLN A 212 10.74 4.43 -2.09
C GLN A 212 10.97 3.29 -1.10
N ASP A 213 10.10 3.14 -0.11
CA ASP A 213 10.21 2.06 0.88
C ASP A 213 10.19 0.69 0.20
N LEU A 214 9.31 0.49 -0.79
CA LEU A 214 9.25 -0.74 -1.59
C LEU A 214 10.53 -0.99 -2.37
N VAL A 215 11.09 0.05 -3.01
CA VAL A 215 12.37 -0.07 -3.71
C VAL A 215 13.48 -0.47 -2.75
N VAL A 216 13.58 0.18 -1.58
CA VAL A 216 14.60 -0.11 -0.56
C VAL A 216 14.48 -1.53 -0.03
N ASN A 217 13.26 -2.02 0.16
CA ASN A 217 13.00 -3.37 0.66
C ASN A 217 13.09 -4.46 -0.43
N GLY A 218 13.25 -4.09 -1.70
CA GLY A 218 13.22 -5.03 -2.83
C GLY A 218 11.84 -5.63 -3.08
N GLU A 219 10.79 -4.94 -2.65
CA GLU A 219 9.39 -5.33 -2.86
C GLU A 219 8.90 -4.88 -4.25
N GLN A 220 7.81 -5.51 -4.70
CA GLN A 220 7.20 -5.14 -5.97
C GLN A 220 6.57 -3.75 -5.87
N VAL A 221 7.05 -2.80 -6.68
CA VAL A 221 6.42 -1.47 -6.82
C VAL A 221 5.27 -1.54 -7.83
N PRO A 222 4.03 -1.22 -7.44
CA PRO A 222 2.92 -1.12 -8.37
C PRO A 222 3.19 -0.09 -9.47
N ARG A 223 2.99 -0.50 -10.74
CA ARG A 223 3.17 0.39 -11.90
C ARG A 223 2.32 1.66 -11.81
N SER A 224 1.09 1.55 -11.27
CA SER A 224 0.19 2.70 -11.11
C SER A 224 0.72 3.78 -10.18
N MET A 225 1.59 3.44 -9.21
CA MET A 225 2.26 4.45 -8.37
C MET A 225 3.23 5.29 -9.18
N ILE A 226 4.03 4.64 -10.04
CA ILE A 226 4.98 5.35 -10.90
C ILE A 226 4.24 6.19 -11.93
N GLU A 227 3.20 5.65 -12.56
CA GLU A 227 2.37 6.40 -13.52
C GLU A 227 1.71 7.63 -12.86
N PHE A 228 1.20 7.48 -11.64
CA PHE A 228 0.68 8.60 -10.86
C PHE A 228 1.76 9.66 -10.59
N LEU A 229 2.94 9.27 -10.11
CA LEU A 229 4.02 10.19 -9.80
C LEU A 229 4.56 10.93 -11.05
N ILE A 230 4.61 10.26 -12.20
CA ILE A 230 4.95 10.89 -13.49
C ILE A 230 3.89 11.92 -13.86
N ALA A 231 2.61 11.54 -13.84
CA ALA A 231 1.50 12.43 -14.19
C ALA A 231 1.45 13.68 -13.30
N ARG A 232 1.87 13.55 -12.04
CA ARG A 232 1.92 14.62 -11.04
C ARG A 232 3.27 15.35 -10.99
N LYS A 233 4.25 14.94 -11.80
CA LYS A 233 5.61 15.50 -11.82
C LYS A 233 6.25 15.55 -10.43
N ALA A 234 6.08 14.48 -9.65
CA ALA A 234 6.65 14.37 -8.31
C ALA A 234 8.18 14.51 -8.37
N ALA A 235 8.77 15.23 -7.42
CA ALA A 235 10.21 15.53 -7.45
C ALA A 235 11.08 14.28 -7.38
N GLU A 236 10.60 13.25 -6.70
CA GLU A 236 11.32 12.01 -6.41
C GLU A 236 11.31 11.02 -7.58
N ILE A 237 10.45 11.21 -8.59
CA ILE A 237 10.14 10.20 -9.60
C ILE A 237 11.37 9.75 -10.38
N VAL A 238 12.28 10.66 -10.74
CA VAL A 238 13.48 10.34 -11.51
C VAL A 238 14.37 9.35 -10.74
N SER A 239 14.57 9.60 -9.44
CA SER A 239 15.43 8.76 -8.59
C SER A 239 14.83 7.37 -8.34
N ILE A 240 13.51 7.29 -8.11
CA ILE A 240 12.80 6.03 -7.93
C ILE A 240 12.88 5.20 -9.22
N LEU A 241 12.58 5.85 -10.35
CA LEU A 241 12.49 5.18 -11.64
C LEU A 241 13.85 4.75 -12.17
N GLU A 242 14.93 5.50 -11.88
CA GLU A 242 16.29 5.08 -12.20
C GLU A 242 16.62 3.73 -11.57
N ILE A 243 16.30 3.51 -10.28
CA ILE A 243 16.58 2.24 -9.60
C ILE A 243 15.74 1.11 -10.20
N LEU A 244 14.44 1.34 -10.40
CA LEU A 244 13.52 0.35 -10.97
C LEU A 244 13.95 -0.05 -12.39
N TRP A 245 14.27 0.93 -13.22
CA TRP A 245 14.69 0.72 -14.59
C TRP A 245 16.03 0.00 -14.72
N LYS A 246 17.01 0.30 -13.86
CA LYS A 246 18.28 -0.45 -13.88
C LYS A 246 18.10 -1.92 -13.55
N ASN A 247 17.16 -2.24 -12.65
CA ASN A 247 16.88 -3.62 -12.26
C ASN A 247 16.09 -4.40 -13.32
N ASP A 248 15.15 -3.74 -14.00
CA ASP A 248 14.36 -4.34 -15.09
C ASP A 248 14.09 -3.31 -16.21
N PRO A 249 15.05 -3.14 -17.15
CA PRO A 249 14.92 -2.15 -18.21
C PRO A 249 13.70 -2.40 -19.09
N GLY A 250 13.35 -3.66 -19.33
CA GLY A 250 12.23 -4.03 -20.21
C GLY A 250 10.88 -3.56 -19.68
N THR A 251 10.68 -3.62 -18.37
CA THR A 251 9.42 -3.21 -17.72
C THR A 251 9.29 -1.70 -17.62
N TRP A 252 10.38 -1.00 -17.28
CA TRP A 252 10.33 0.41 -16.84
C TRP A 252 10.80 1.43 -17.89
N GLU A 253 11.52 1.02 -18.95
CA GLU A 253 11.96 1.91 -20.03
C GLU A 253 10.85 2.83 -20.57
N PRO A 254 9.62 2.35 -20.86
CA PRO A 254 8.56 3.22 -21.37
C PRO A 254 8.23 4.36 -20.40
N LEU A 255 8.25 4.10 -19.09
CA LEU A 255 7.93 5.11 -18.08
C LEU A 255 9.08 6.11 -17.91
N VAL A 256 10.33 5.70 -18.12
CA VAL A 256 11.46 6.67 -18.14
C VAL A 256 11.28 7.64 -19.31
N VAL A 257 10.78 7.13 -20.45
CA VAL A 257 10.48 7.99 -21.59
C VAL A 257 9.32 8.94 -21.30
N ASP A 258 8.29 8.50 -20.57
CA ASP A 258 7.15 9.33 -20.21
C ASP A 258 7.52 10.49 -19.25
N VAL A 259 8.59 10.36 -18.46
CA VAL A 259 9.19 11.48 -17.70
C VAL A 259 9.73 12.57 -18.64
N GLY A 260 10.20 12.18 -19.83
CA GLY A 260 10.76 13.10 -20.81
C GLY A 260 12.14 13.61 -20.44
N LYS A 261 12.50 14.80 -20.95
CA LYS A 261 13.85 15.39 -20.84
C LYS A 261 14.40 15.50 -19.40
N ASP A 262 13.51 15.55 -18.40
CA ASP A 262 13.92 15.66 -17.00
C ASP A 262 14.65 14.39 -16.50
N ALA A 263 14.51 13.26 -17.22
CA ALA A 263 15.25 12.02 -16.95
C ALA A 263 16.64 11.96 -17.59
N GLU A 264 17.03 12.89 -18.47
CA GLU A 264 18.31 12.83 -19.21
C GLU A 264 19.52 12.71 -18.28
N GLY A 265 19.53 13.49 -17.19
CA GLY A 265 20.64 13.50 -16.23
C GLY A 265 20.80 12.18 -15.48
N ALA A 266 19.71 11.46 -15.26
CA ALA A 266 19.74 10.15 -14.62
C ALA A 266 20.08 9.02 -15.61
N VAL A 267 19.71 9.16 -16.89
CA VAL A 267 19.92 8.10 -17.90
C VAL A 267 21.31 8.14 -18.53
N ALA A 268 21.84 9.34 -18.84
CA ALA A 268 23.10 9.50 -19.56
C ALA A 268 24.32 8.81 -18.92
N PRO A 269 24.47 8.76 -17.58
CA PRO A 269 25.56 8.03 -16.93
C PRO A 269 25.60 6.53 -17.26
N HIS A 270 24.45 5.93 -17.60
CA HIS A 270 24.32 4.47 -17.81
C HIS A 270 24.61 4.02 -19.26
N LEU A 271 25.04 4.94 -20.14
CA LEU A 271 25.57 4.57 -21.46
C LEU A 271 26.83 3.69 -21.39
N GLY A 272 27.54 3.73 -20.27
CA GLY A 272 28.70 2.89 -19.96
C GLY A 272 28.46 1.86 -18.86
N ASP A 273 27.20 1.53 -18.53
CA ASP A 273 26.86 0.54 -17.51
C ASP A 273 27.44 -0.85 -17.88
N GLU A 274 27.72 -1.71 -16.90
CA GLU A 274 28.26 -3.05 -17.15
C GLU A 274 27.22 -3.97 -17.81
N ASP A 275 25.95 -3.77 -17.49
CA ASP A 275 24.84 -4.52 -18.07
C ASP A 275 24.52 -4.04 -19.50
N ARG A 276 24.62 -4.95 -20.47
CA ARG A 276 24.35 -4.67 -21.90
C ARG A 276 22.89 -4.24 -22.13
N GLY A 277 21.94 -4.80 -21.38
CA GLY A 277 20.53 -4.46 -21.42
C GLY A 277 20.28 -3.03 -20.95
N VAL A 278 20.91 -2.61 -19.84
CA VAL A 278 20.85 -1.22 -19.34
C VAL A 278 21.46 -0.26 -20.36
N ARG A 279 22.67 -0.53 -20.89
CA ARG A 279 23.29 0.31 -21.93
C ARG A 279 22.39 0.48 -23.14
N ARG A 280 21.85 -0.63 -23.66
CA ARG A 280 20.93 -0.61 -24.81
C ARG A 280 19.72 0.26 -24.53
N SER A 281 19.10 0.08 -23.36
CA SER A 281 17.92 0.82 -22.96
C SER A 281 18.22 2.32 -22.79
N ALA A 282 19.38 2.67 -22.21
CA ALA A 282 19.81 4.06 -22.06
C ALA A 282 19.90 4.78 -23.43
N ILE A 283 20.47 4.10 -24.43
CA ILE A 283 20.55 4.64 -25.80
C ILE A 283 19.15 4.84 -26.40
N VAL A 284 18.25 3.87 -26.21
CA VAL A 284 16.86 3.95 -26.72
C VAL A 284 16.09 5.09 -26.05
N ILE A 285 16.24 5.26 -24.74
CA ILE A 285 15.61 6.35 -23.99
C ILE A 285 16.13 7.69 -24.48
N LEU A 286 17.45 7.90 -24.49
CA LEU A 286 18.05 9.17 -24.91
C LEU A 286 17.75 9.51 -26.38
N ARG A 287 17.59 8.51 -27.25
CA ARG A 287 17.10 8.75 -28.61
C ARG A 287 15.70 9.39 -28.63
N ARG A 288 14.84 9.06 -27.67
CA ARG A 288 13.44 9.52 -27.60
C ARG A 288 13.28 10.83 -26.83
N ILE A 289 14.05 11.03 -25.77
CA ILE A 289 13.89 12.17 -24.84
C ILE A 289 15.08 13.13 -24.82
N GLY A 290 16.22 12.73 -25.40
CA GLY A 290 17.48 13.46 -25.28
C GLY A 290 17.42 14.82 -25.96
N THR A 291 18.08 15.79 -25.34
CA THR A 291 18.33 17.11 -25.89
C THR A 291 19.80 17.21 -26.31
N PRO A 292 20.26 18.34 -26.88
CA PRO A 292 21.69 18.52 -27.19
C PRO A 292 22.64 18.30 -25.99
N ALA A 293 22.13 18.37 -24.76
CA ALA A 293 22.88 18.03 -23.54
C ALA A 293 23.35 16.56 -23.50
N SER A 294 22.64 15.64 -24.18
CA SER A 294 22.98 14.22 -24.24
C SER A 294 24.05 13.88 -25.28
N LEU A 295 24.30 14.75 -26.27
CA LEU A 295 25.23 14.48 -27.38
C LEU A 295 26.68 14.17 -26.94
N PRO A 296 27.29 14.88 -25.97
CA PRO A 296 28.65 14.55 -25.53
C PRO A 296 28.76 13.14 -24.97
N ALA A 297 27.78 12.69 -24.19
CA ALA A 297 27.77 11.35 -23.59
C ALA A 297 27.57 10.27 -24.66
N LEU A 298 26.65 10.47 -25.61
CA LEU A 298 26.40 9.55 -26.72
C LEU A 298 27.62 9.41 -27.65
N ARG A 299 28.28 10.52 -28.00
CA ARG A 299 29.49 10.49 -28.84
C ARG A 299 30.65 9.80 -28.14
N LYS A 300 30.79 9.99 -26.83
CA LYS A 300 31.78 9.26 -26.03
C LYS A 300 31.49 7.75 -26.06
N ALA A 301 30.25 7.35 -25.78
CA ALA A 301 29.84 5.95 -25.81
C ALA A 301 30.03 5.31 -27.20
N LEU A 302 29.82 6.07 -28.29
CA LEU A 302 30.08 5.61 -29.64
C LEU A 302 31.56 5.32 -29.89
N ALA A 303 32.46 6.17 -29.39
CA ALA A 303 33.90 5.94 -29.48
C ALA A 303 34.35 4.72 -28.67
N ASP A 304 33.74 4.51 -27.50
CA ASP A 304 34.06 3.40 -26.59
C ASP A 304 33.50 2.04 -27.10
N SER A 305 32.50 2.05 -27.98
CA SER A 305 31.80 0.85 -28.50
C SER A 305 32.41 0.28 -29.79
N ALA A 306 33.72 0.44 -30.02
CA ALA A 306 34.39 0.14 -31.30
C ALA A 306 34.18 -1.31 -31.82
N ASN A 307 33.92 -2.27 -30.93
CA ASN A 307 33.76 -3.69 -31.27
C ASN A 307 32.31 -4.20 -31.17
N ASP A 308 31.32 -3.31 -31.01
CA ASP A 308 29.91 -3.66 -30.84
C ASP A 308 29.04 -2.96 -31.90
N GLU A 309 28.94 -3.58 -33.08
CA GLU A 309 28.25 -2.99 -34.25
C GLU A 309 26.79 -2.64 -33.95
N ASP A 310 26.08 -3.49 -33.20
CA ASP A 310 24.69 -3.25 -32.79
C ASP A 310 24.57 -1.98 -31.94
N MET A 311 25.48 -1.79 -30.98
CA MET A 311 25.48 -0.60 -30.13
C MET A 311 25.87 0.65 -30.91
N GLN A 312 26.85 0.56 -31.81
CA GLN A 312 27.22 1.67 -32.68
C GLN A 312 26.03 2.14 -33.53
N LEU A 313 25.25 1.22 -34.09
CA LEU A 313 24.07 1.55 -34.88
C LEU A 313 23.04 2.31 -34.03
N LEU A 314 22.76 1.83 -32.82
CA LEU A 314 21.82 2.49 -31.90
C LEU A 314 22.32 3.88 -31.50
N LEU A 315 23.61 4.03 -31.18
CA LEU A 315 24.22 5.29 -30.77
C LEU A 315 24.19 6.33 -31.89
N ARG A 316 24.52 5.94 -33.12
CA ARG A 316 24.40 6.83 -34.29
C ARG A 316 22.95 7.26 -34.52
N ALA A 317 22.01 6.32 -34.47
CA ALA A 317 20.59 6.63 -34.61
C ALA A 317 20.06 7.56 -33.50
N ALA A 318 20.61 7.48 -32.28
CA ALA A 318 20.29 8.40 -31.20
C ALA A 318 20.85 9.80 -31.44
N ILE A 319 22.13 9.90 -31.85
CA ILE A 319 22.78 11.17 -32.18
C ILE A 319 22.04 11.87 -33.33
N ASP A 320 21.79 11.16 -34.43
CA ASP A 320 21.12 11.71 -35.61
C ASP A 320 19.70 12.20 -35.25
N ALA A 321 18.98 11.48 -34.40
CA ALA A 321 17.64 11.88 -33.95
C ALA A 321 17.65 13.18 -33.14
N ILE A 322 18.65 13.36 -32.27
CA ILE A 322 18.80 14.58 -31.46
C ILE A 322 19.26 15.76 -32.32
N GLU A 323 20.13 15.54 -33.31
CA GLU A 323 20.62 16.59 -34.21
C GLU A 323 19.57 17.04 -35.23
N ALA A 324 18.61 16.18 -35.57
CA ALA A 324 17.54 16.47 -36.53
C ALA A 324 16.31 17.16 -35.91
N GLY A 325 16.16 17.13 -34.58
CA GLY A 325 15.06 17.75 -33.84
C GLY A 325 15.36 19.19 -33.41
#